data_AF-A0AAD7YKK6-F1
#
_entry.id   AF-A0AAD7YKK6-F1
#
_cell.length_a   1.000
_cell.length_b   1.000
_cell.length_c   1.000
_cell.angle_alpha   90.00
_cell.angle_beta   90.00
_cell.angle_gamma   90.00
#
_symmetry.space_group_name_H-M   'P 1'
#
loop_
_entity.id
_entity.type
_entity.pdbx_description
1 polymer ?
#
loop_
_entity_poly.entity_id
_entity_poly.type
_entity_poly.pdbx_seq_one_letter_code
_entity_poly.pdbx_strand_id
1 'polypeptide(L)'
;MQREGARAPVLPPAAPAMPACAPEYSRLARSNTELVFSPRVKRCSHQPPPFTALRRSFSSTFSLIPEERAISPERPPPLPRFIRIITWGPRLMLRPLFAILSLIAHPAWKQILVVLPTLWIAASLFLFWKCVQCPIGVLKMIGRAISSKNQKKPRTVLISGGSSVQALHLARNFHSAGARVVAFEIEGQFALLKYSAAVHKFYTVPRPNPADPLAYARALREIVERESVVFYVPVSSTTPAYYDALAKSHLEVLGCQCFVPCARDVVTLDDPLELMRVCRAAGLATPQFWVVANDEDVRAWYDSGASKEGRHFIASAGARGARDRLRFVMPEDKAQFRFPREISAEKPWVIVREPKGERIVTCTTLKESRAVNNVSCRVDSARKGLVPQRDEEADAWVQRFVSFLAPARPMTGHVSFRLVREEQTTNGHTNKLVAIGARVGVSLPYLCQGAARCGHAATVGKLLDTVLDTREALFTFWDPLPYCAYYQSRTPDDRRPPPPEPCKTPPNVPL
;
A
#
# COMPACT_ATOMS: atom_id res chain seq x y z
N MET A 1 66.32 7.26 37.59
CA MET A 1 67.03 8.11 36.62
C MET A 1 66.10 8.29 35.43
N GLN A 2 65.77 9.49 34.92
CA GLN A 2 66.64 10.57 34.38
C GLN A 2 67.45 10.06 33.17
N ARG A 3 67.46 10.73 31.99
CA ARG A 3 67.19 12.16 31.72
C ARG A 3 66.63 12.44 30.30
N GLU A 4 66.10 13.67 30.13
CA GLU A 4 66.02 14.61 28.96
C GLU A 4 66.41 14.13 27.53
N GLY A 5 65.88 14.63 26.40
CA GLY A 5 64.98 15.75 26.03
C GLY A 5 64.86 15.84 24.47
N ALA A 6 64.24 16.81 23.79
CA ALA A 6 63.49 18.01 24.20
C ALA A 6 62.56 18.56 23.07
N ARG A 7 61.47 19.23 23.48
CA ARG A 7 60.71 20.40 22.92
C ARG A 7 60.47 20.62 21.40
N ALA A 8 59.27 21.15 21.11
CA ALA A 8 58.82 21.74 19.83
C ALA A 8 58.66 23.28 19.92
N PRO A 9 58.30 23.98 18.81
CA PRO A 9 57.70 25.32 18.83
C PRO A 9 56.29 25.41 18.17
N VAL A 10 55.72 26.63 18.09
CA VAL A 10 54.27 26.98 18.10
C VAL A 10 54.11 28.41 17.50
N LEU A 11 53.03 28.90 16.83
CA LEU A 11 51.61 28.45 16.67
C LEU A 11 51.10 28.54 15.17
N PRO A 12 50.13 29.37 14.66
CA PRO A 12 49.65 29.31 13.25
C PRO A 12 50.03 30.62 12.46
N PRO A 13 49.30 31.25 11.47
CA PRO A 13 47.84 31.50 11.35
C PRO A 13 47.20 31.43 9.92
N ALA A 14 45.92 31.85 9.85
CA ALA A 14 45.21 32.50 8.70
C ALA A 14 44.51 31.70 7.57
N ALA A 15 43.27 32.15 7.30
CA ALA A 15 42.53 32.15 6.03
C ALA A 15 42.19 33.65 5.71
N PRO A 16 41.74 34.12 4.52
CA PRO A 16 40.68 33.59 3.63
C PRO A 16 41.19 33.44 2.15
N ALA A 17 40.43 33.41 1.02
CA ALA A 17 39.05 33.81 0.70
C ALA A 17 38.46 33.15 -0.58
N MET A 18 37.16 33.43 -0.83
CA MET A 18 36.37 33.26 -2.07
C MET A 18 36.84 34.23 -3.19
N PRO A 19 36.59 34.03 -4.53
CA PRO A 19 35.23 34.06 -5.11
C PRO A 19 34.95 33.32 -6.47
N ALA A 20 33.67 33.35 -6.89
CA ALA A 20 33.13 33.39 -8.28
C ALA A 20 33.45 32.22 -9.27
N CYS A 21 32.59 31.87 -10.25
CA CYS A 21 31.19 32.21 -10.55
C CYS A 21 30.53 31.07 -11.38
N ALA A 22 29.20 31.04 -11.50
CA ALA A 22 28.47 30.18 -12.46
C ALA A 22 28.38 30.85 -13.86
N PRO A 23 27.94 30.14 -14.94
CA PRO A 23 26.49 30.08 -15.20
C PRO A 23 25.93 28.81 -15.92
N GLU A 24 24.62 28.61 -15.70
CA GLU A 24 23.53 28.26 -16.64
C GLU A 24 23.59 27.15 -17.73
N TYR A 25 22.57 26.28 -17.67
CA TYR A 25 21.65 25.88 -18.76
C TYR A 25 21.88 26.40 -20.21
N SER A 26 21.93 25.48 -21.20
CA SER A 26 20.86 25.30 -22.23
C SER A 26 21.25 24.51 -23.50
N ARG A 27 20.29 23.69 -23.98
CA ARG A 27 19.97 23.26 -25.37
C ARG A 27 21.04 23.30 -26.49
N LEU A 28 21.19 22.18 -27.22
CA LEU A 28 21.31 21.97 -28.70
C LEU A 28 21.64 20.46 -28.92
N ALA A 29 21.29 19.75 -30.01
CA ALA A 29 20.33 19.97 -31.09
C ALA A 29 19.91 18.62 -31.76
N ARG A 30 18.97 18.73 -32.72
CA ARG A 30 18.75 17.94 -33.96
C ARG A 30 19.92 17.01 -34.42
N SER A 31 19.71 15.89 -35.11
CA SER A 31 18.56 15.44 -35.94
C SER A 31 18.70 13.96 -36.36
N ASN A 32 17.62 13.36 -36.85
CA ASN A 32 17.67 12.45 -38.01
C ASN A 32 16.36 12.56 -38.81
N THR A 33 16.46 12.57 -40.15
CA THR A 33 15.33 12.71 -41.09
C THR A 33 15.63 11.91 -42.35
N GLU A 34 14.70 11.08 -42.81
CA GLU A 34 14.78 10.53 -44.17
C GLU A 34 13.40 10.31 -44.81
N LEU A 35 13.31 10.81 -46.06
CA LEU A 35 12.59 10.27 -47.23
C LEU A 35 11.04 10.21 -47.27
N VAL A 36 10.39 10.30 -48.44
CA VAL A 36 10.51 11.28 -49.57
C VAL A 36 9.26 11.22 -50.48
N PHE A 37 9.05 12.24 -51.34
CA PHE A 37 7.93 12.34 -52.31
C PHE A 37 8.12 11.52 -53.60
N SER A 38 7.01 11.08 -54.24
CA SER A 38 6.80 11.18 -55.71
C SER A 38 5.33 10.90 -56.16
N PRO A 39 4.88 11.34 -57.37
CA PRO A 39 3.49 11.85 -57.52
C PRO A 39 2.71 11.56 -58.85
N ARG A 40 1.47 12.11 -58.93
CA ARG A 40 0.65 12.42 -60.16
C ARG A 40 -0.07 11.21 -60.83
N VAL A 41 -1.12 11.35 -61.66
CA VAL A 41 -1.43 12.33 -62.74
C VAL A 41 -2.93 12.78 -62.87
N LYS A 42 -3.07 14.06 -63.29
CA LYS A 42 -4.20 14.87 -63.84
C LYS A 42 -5.54 14.23 -64.31
N ARG A 43 -6.63 15.02 -64.14
CA ARG A 43 -7.61 15.41 -65.21
C ARG A 43 -8.14 16.85 -64.96
N CYS A 44 -8.88 17.45 -65.90
CA CYS A 44 -9.15 18.90 -65.93
C CYS A 44 -10.60 19.32 -66.28
N SER A 45 -10.89 20.60 -65.97
CA SER A 45 -11.76 21.59 -66.66
C SER A 45 -13.31 21.56 -66.52
N HIS A 46 -13.86 22.79 -66.54
CA HIS A 46 -15.26 23.25 -66.51
C HIS A 46 -15.96 23.40 -65.14
N GLN A 47 -17.04 24.20 -65.10
CA GLN A 47 -17.34 25.18 -64.04
C GLN A 47 -18.82 25.12 -63.53
N PRO A 48 -19.32 26.11 -62.74
CA PRO A 48 -19.69 26.00 -61.32
C PRO A 48 -21.18 25.61 -61.07
N PRO A 49 -21.58 25.49 -59.79
CA PRO A 49 -22.45 26.54 -59.22
C PRO A 49 -22.09 26.97 -57.77
N PRO A 50 -22.63 28.10 -57.24
CA PRO A 50 -22.25 28.68 -55.96
C PRO A 50 -23.12 28.23 -54.76
N PHE A 51 -22.67 28.57 -53.53
CA PHE A 51 -23.52 28.52 -52.33
C PHE A 51 -24.71 29.48 -52.44
N THR A 52 -25.91 28.97 -52.16
CA THR A 52 -27.17 29.71 -52.27
C THR A 52 -27.43 30.59 -51.06
N ALA A 53 -27.90 31.82 -51.30
CA ALA A 53 -28.36 32.74 -50.25
C ALA A 53 -29.83 33.14 -50.48
N LEU A 54 -30.74 32.69 -49.59
CA LEU A 54 -32.13 33.18 -49.55
C LEU A 54 -32.63 33.39 -48.10
N ARG A 55 -32.27 34.57 -47.57
CA ARG A 55 -33.18 35.68 -47.19
C ARG A 55 -34.47 35.38 -46.38
N ARG A 56 -34.75 36.30 -45.44
CA ARG A 56 -35.97 36.51 -44.60
C ARG A 56 -36.03 35.65 -43.32
N SER A 57 -36.51 36.16 -42.18
CA SER A 57 -36.84 37.56 -41.85
C SER A 57 -36.98 37.80 -40.34
N PHE A 58 -36.49 38.95 -39.87
CA PHE A 58 -37.05 39.65 -38.71
C PHE A 58 -37.47 41.05 -39.16
N SER A 59 -38.70 41.45 -38.82
CA SER A 59 -39.26 42.75 -39.19
C SER A 59 -40.33 43.17 -38.19
N SER A 60 -39.94 43.97 -37.20
CA SER A 60 -40.87 44.77 -36.41
C SER A 60 -40.13 45.90 -35.69
N THR A 61 -40.20 47.09 -36.30
CA THR A 61 -40.45 48.38 -35.62
C THR A 61 -39.56 48.82 -34.45
N PHE A 62 -38.79 49.90 -34.62
CA PHE A 62 -39.20 51.26 -34.19
C PHE A 62 -37.98 52.20 -34.07
N SER A 63 -37.81 53.12 -35.04
CA SER A 63 -36.76 54.15 -35.01
C SER A 63 -37.26 55.45 -35.64
N LEU A 64 -38.19 56.13 -34.96
CA LEU A 64 -38.79 57.40 -35.37
C LEU A 64 -38.03 58.59 -34.76
N ILE A 65 -36.88 58.95 -35.33
CA ILE A 65 -36.27 60.29 -35.18
C ILE A 65 -35.67 60.69 -36.55
N PRO A 66 -36.19 61.71 -37.25
CA PRO A 66 -35.58 62.24 -38.47
C PRO A 66 -34.23 62.93 -38.22
N GLU A 67 -33.28 62.79 -39.14
CA GLU A 67 -31.92 63.37 -39.02
C GLU A 67 -31.87 64.91 -39.13
N GLU A 68 -32.96 65.56 -39.53
CA GLU A 68 -33.02 67.00 -39.84
C GLU A 68 -32.98 67.95 -38.62
N ARG A 69 -32.63 67.44 -37.42
CA ARG A 69 -32.36 68.26 -36.22
C ARG A 69 -31.00 67.98 -35.58
N ALA A 70 -30.02 67.61 -36.38
CA ALA A 70 -28.60 67.67 -36.01
C ALA A 70 -28.13 69.13 -35.85
N ILE A 71 -28.53 69.79 -34.74
CA ILE A 71 -28.03 71.10 -34.34
C ILE A 71 -26.50 70.98 -34.19
N SER A 72 -25.74 71.70 -35.00
CA SER A 72 -24.28 71.78 -34.86
C SER A 72 -23.95 72.20 -33.42
N PRO A 73 -23.19 71.41 -32.66
CA PRO A 73 -22.89 71.75 -31.27
C PRO A 73 -22.11 73.07 -31.25
N GLU A 74 -22.68 74.07 -30.58
CA GLU A 74 -22.02 75.36 -30.38
C GLU A 74 -20.62 75.13 -29.83
N ARG A 75 -19.60 75.69 -30.50
CA ARG A 75 -18.25 75.69 -29.92
C ARG A 75 -18.31 76.61 -28.70
N PRO A 76 -18.15 76.09 -27.46
CA PRO A 76 -18.17 76.96 -26.29
C PRO A 76 -17.05 78.00 -26.43
N PRO A 77 -17.29 79.26 -26.00
CA PRO A 77 -16.32 80.33 -26.17
C PRO A 77 -14.97 79.93 -25.56
N PRO A 78 -13.84 80.26 -26.22
CA PRO A 78 -12.53 79.78 -25.79
C PRO A 78 -12.23 80.29 -24.39
N LEU A 79 -12.14 79.34 -23.43
CA LEU A 79 -11.87 79.63 -22.01
C LEU A 79 -10.75 80.66 -21.85
N PRO A 80 -10.92 81.69 -21.00
CA PRO A 80 -9.94 82.74 -20.78
C PRO A 80 -8.53 82.17 -20.60
N ARG A 81 -7.53 82.81 -21.24
CA ARG A 81 -6.15 82.30 -21.32
C ARG A 81 -5.61 81.89 -19.94
N PHE A 82 -5.97 82.62 -18.89
CA PHE A 82 -5.63 82.32 -17.49
C PHE A 82 -6.15 80.96 -17.01
N ILE A 83 -7.44 80.64 -17.20
CA ILE A 83 -8.03 79.33 -16.86
C ILE A 83 -7.40 78.22 -17.72
N ARG A 84 -7.10 78.51 -18.98
CA ARG A 84 -6.43 77.56 -19.88
C ARG A 84 -4.99 77.25 -19.45
N ILE A 85 -4.29 78.18 -18.81
CA ILE A 85 -2.96 77.97 -18.21
C ILE A 85 -3.08 77.22 -16.87
N ILE A 86 -3.95 77.66 -15.96
CA ILE A 86 -4.17 77.01 -14.65
C ILE A 86 -4.58 75.54 -14.82
N THR A 87 -5.45 75.23 -15.79
CA THR A 87 -5.87 73.84 -16.06
C THR A 87 -4.88 73.05 -16.91
N TRP A 88 -3.81 73.65 -17.47
CA TRP A 88 -2.85 72.95 -18.31
C TRP A 88 -2.00 71.95 -17.52
N GLY A 89 -1.39 72.38 -16.41
CA GLY A 89 -0.59 71.51 -15.53
C GLY A 89 -1.36 70.29 -15.01
N PRO A 90 -2.53 70.46 -14.37
CA PRO A 90 -3.38 69.36 -13.92
C PRO A 90 -3.79 68.42 -15.06
N ARG A 91 -4.15 68.95 -16.24
CA ARG A 91 -4.53 68.10 -17.40
C ARG A 91 -3.34 67.36 -18.01
N LEU A 92 -2.12 67.90 -17.93
CA LEU A 92 -0.91 67.22 -18.37
C LEU A 92 -0.54 66.08 -17.42
N MET A 93 -0.66 66.28 -16.10
CA MET A 93 -0.41 65.28 -15.06
C MET A 93 -1.48 64.16 -15.03
N LEU A 94 -2.75 64.49 -15.19
CA LEU A 94 -3.85 63.52 -15.10
C LEU A 94 -4.02 62.66 -16.37
N ARG A 95 -3.60 63.13 -17.54
CA ARG A 95 -3.69 62.37 -18.80
C ARG A 95 -2.99 61.01 -18.78
N PRO A 96 -1.71 60.87 -18.38
CA PRO A 96 -1.06 59.56 -18.27
C PRO A 96 -1.72 58.68 -17.21
N LEU A 97 -2.19 59.25 -16.09
CA LEU A 97 -2.91 58.52 -15.05
C LEU A 97 -4.20 57.90 -15.58
N PHE A 98 -5.04 58.66 -16.30
CA PHE A 98 -6.26 58.13 -16.92
C PHE A 98 -5.98 57.13 -18.05
N ALA A 99 -4.90 57.31 -18.80
CA ALA A 99 -4.49 56.34 -19.83
C ALA A 99 -4.02 55.00 -19.22
N ILE A 100 -3.29 55.03 -18.11
CA ILE A 100 -2.89 53.83 -17.36
C ILE A 100 -4.13 53.16 -16.73
N LEU A 101 -5.05 53.94 -16.15
CA LEU A 101 -6.30 53.43 -15.60
C LEU A 101 -7.17 52.72 -16.65
N SER A 102 -7.29 53.24 -17.87
CA SER A 102 -8.03 52.56 -18.93
C SER A 102 -7.31 51.30 -19.43
N LEU A 103 -5.97 51.33 -19.53
CA LEU A 103 -5.13 50.17 -19.87
C LEU A 103 -5.26 49.02 -18.86
N ILE A 104 -5.43 49.31 -17.57
CA ILE A 104 -5.60 48.31 -16.50
C ILE A 104 -7.06 47.87 -16.39
N ALA A 105 -8.02 48.80 -16.46
CA ALA A 105 -9.43 48.49 -16.33
C ALA A 105 -9.96 47.60 -17.47
N HIS A 106 -9.51 47.81 -18.71
CA HIS A 106 -10.03 47.07 -19.86
C HIS A 106 -9.78 45.54 -19.81
N PRO A 107 -8.58 45.03 -19.48
CA PRO A 107 -8.36 43.59 -19.28
C PRO A 107 -8.97 43.08 -17.96
N ALA A 108 -8.90 43.86 -16.86
CA ALA A 108 -9.48 43.46 -15.58
C ALA A 108 -11.00 43.23 -15.67
N TRP A 109 -11.73 44.13 -16.35
CA TRP A 109 -13.17 44.00 -16.56
C TRP A 109 -13.54 42.76 -17.38
N LYS A 110 -12.73 42.41 -18.39
CA LYS A 110 -12.90 41.15 -19.15
C LYS A 110 -12.68 39.91 -18.29
N GLN A 111 -11.71 39.93 -17.38
CA GLN A 111 -11.51 38.83 -16.44
C GLN A 111 -12.68 38.72 -15.45
N ILE A 112 -13.14 39.83 -14.86
CA ILE A 112 -14.29 39.84 -13.94
C ILE A 112 -15.55 39.28 -14.61
N LEU A 113 -15.84 39.68 -15.86
CA LEU A 113 -16.99 39.19 -16.63
C LEU A 113 -16.98 37.68 -16.92
N VAL A 114 -15.83 37.00 -16.85
CA VAL A 114 -15.70 35.54 -17.05
C VAL A 114 -15.57 34.79 -15.72
N VAL A 115 -14.89 35.38 -14.74
CA VAL A 115 -14.68 34.79 -13.41
C VAL A 115 -15.97 34.83 -12.58
N LEU A 116 -16.78 35.89 -12.65
CA LEU A 116 -18.00 35.97 -11.85
C LEU A 116 -19.04 34.90 -12.23
N PRO A 117 -19.36 34.67 -13.52
CA PRO A 117 -20.28 33.59 -13.91
C PRO A 117 -19.74 32.19 -13.64
N THR A 118 -18.44 31.96 -13.82
CA THR A 118 -17.83 30.63 -13.55
C THR A 118 -17.79 30.31 -12.05
N LEU A 119 -17.54 31.30 -11.18
CA LEU A 119 -17.72 31.16 -9.73
C LEU A 119 -19.19 30.92 -9.36
N TRP A 120 -20.14 31.60 -10.00
CA TRP A 120 -21.58 31.38 -9.76
C TRP A 120 -22.03 29.97 -10.16
N ILE A 121 -21.56 29.46 -11.29
CA ILE A 121 -21.80 28.08 -11.74
C ILE A 121 -21.17 27.07 -10.77
N ALA A 122 -19.92 27.29 -10.34
CA ALA A 122 -19.24 26.42 -9.37
C ALA A 122 -19.95 26.40 -8.01
N ALA A 123 -20.39 27.56 -7.50
CA ALA A 123 -21.17 27.68 -6.28
C ALA A 123 -22.54 26.98 -6.40
N SER A 124 -23.21 27.12 -7.56
CA SER A 124 -24.49 26.47 -7.85
C SER A 124 -24.35 24.95 -7.92
N LEU A 125 -23.28 24.44 -8.56
CA LEU A 125 -22.98 23.02 -8.66
C LEU A 125 -22.63 22.41 -7.29
N PHE A 126 -21.85 23.14 -6.47
CA PHE A 126 -21.55 22.75 -5.09
C PHE A 126 -22.82 22.71 -4.22
N LEU A 127 -23.68 23.73 -4.32
CA LEU A 127 -24.94 23.79 -3.58
C LEU A 127 -25.89 22.67 -4.01
N PHE A 128 -26.03 22.42 -5.31
CA PHE A 128 -26.77 21.27 -5.86
C PHE A 128 -26.22 19.95 -5.31
N TRP A 129 -24.91 19.73 -5.35
CA TRP A 129 -24.29 18.52 -4.82
C TRP A 129 -24.52 18.37 -3.30
N LYS A 130 -24.56 19.45 -2.53
CA LYS A 130 -24.95 19.42 -1.11
C LYS A 130 -26.42 19.12 -0.90
N CYS A 131 -27.30 19.70 -1.72
CA CYS A 131 -28.74 19.41 -1.73
C CYS A 131 -29.08 17.97 -2.18
N VAL A 132 -28.18 17.29 -2.91
CA VAL A 132 -28.28 15.85 -3.23
C VAL A 132 -27.62 14.98 -2.16
N GLN A 133 -26.45 15.36 -1.63
CA GLN A 133 -25.77 14.64 -0.55
C GLN A 133 -26.59 14.62 0.75
N CYS A 134 -27.30 15.70 1.08
CA CYS A 134 -28.08 15.81 2.31
C CYS A 134 -29.22 14.77 2.41
N PRO A 135 -30.19 14.67 1.48
CA PRO A 135 -31.24 13.66 1.53
C PRO A 135 -30.69 12.23 1.42
N ILE A 136 -29.61 11.98 0.68
CA ILE A 136 -28.95 10.66 0.65
C ILE A 136 -28.31 10.32 2.02
N GLY A 137 -27.73 11.31 2.70
CA GLY A 137 -27.23 11.18 4.06
C GLY A 137 -28.34 10.91 5.08
N VAL A 138 -29.47 11.61 4.96
CA VAL A 138 -30.67 11.40 5.77
C VAL A 138 -31.29 10.03 5.51
N LEU A 139 -31.41 9.58 4.25
CA LEU A 139 -31.86 8.22 3.92
C LEU A 139 -30.93 7.14 4.51
N LYS A 140 -29.61 7.37 4.47
CA LYS A 140 -28.64 6.48 5.12
C LYS A 140 -28.74 6.51 6.64
N MET A 141 -29.06 7.65 7.27
CA MET A 141 -29.36 7.71 8.71
C MET A 141 -30.67 7.00 9.06
N ILE A 142 -31.74 7.20 8.29
CA ILE A 142 -33.04 6.55 8.52
C ILE A 142 -32.92 5.04 8.32
N GLY A 143 -32.28 4.57 7.24
CA GLY A 143 -32.00 3.14 7.04
C GLY A 143 -31.14 2.54 8.15
N ARG A 144 -30.13 3.27 8.63
CA ARG A 144 -29.35 2.88 9.82
C ARG A 144 -30.20 2.85 11.08
N ALA A 145 -31.07 3.82 11.33
CA ALA A 145 -31.92 3.90 12.52
C ALA A 145 -33.00 2.80 12.55
N ILE A 146 -33.60 2.49 11.40
CA ILE A 146 -34.55 1.39 11.24
C ILE A 146 -33.85 0.04 11.46
N SER A 147 -32.65 -0.15 10.90
CA SER A 147 -31.82 -1.34 11.16
C SER A 147 -31.34 -1.43 12.62
N SER A 148 -31.02 -0.30 13.24
CA SER A 148 -30.47 -0.18 14.60
C SER A 148 -31.36 -0.81 15.67
N LYS A 149 -32.69 -0.85 15.47
CA LYS A 149 -33.65 -1.47 16.40
C LYS A 149 -33.37 -2.95 16.71
N ASN A 150 -32.50 -3.63 15.96
CA ASN A 150 -32.10 -5.01 16.25
C ASN A 150 -30.58 -5.29 16.14
N GLN A 151 -29.73 -4.26 16.02
CA GLN A 151 -28.27 -4.49 15.93
C GLN A 151 -27.63 -4.63 17.31
N LYS A 152 -27.11 -5.84 17.59
CA LYS A 152 -26.10 -6.07 18.62
C LYS A 152 -24.90 -5.13 18.36
N LYS A 153 -24.29 -4.57 19.41
CA LYS A 153 -23.13 -3.65 19.29
C LYS A 153 -22.09 -4.22 18.30
N PRO A 154 -21.55 -3.41 17.36
CA PRO A 154 -20.61 -3.88 16.36
C PRO A 154 -19.37 -4.46 17.06
N ARG A 155 -18.97 -5.67 16.67
CA ARG A 155 -17.83 -6.36 17.30
C ARG A 155 -16.55 -5.54 17.10
N THR A 156 -15.82 -5.29 18.17
CA THR A 156 -14.53 -4.60 18.11
C THR A 156 -13.42 -5.56 17.71
N VAL A 157 -12.63 -5.18 16.70
CA VAL A 157 -11.45 -5.91 16.21
C VAL A 157 -10.21 -5.07 16.47
N LEU A 158 -9.17 -5.67 17.05
CA LEU A 158 -7.85 -5.07 17.24
C LEU A 158 -6.87 -5.60 16.20
N ILE A 159 -6.12 -4.71 15.55
CA ILE A 159 -5.13 -5.03 14.50
C ILE A 159 -3.76 -4.48 14.90
N SER A 160 -2.71 -5.31 14.86
CA SER A 160 -1.31 -4.88 15.03
C SER A 160 -0.64 -4.51 13.70
N GLY A 161 0.55 -3.93 13.73
CA GLY A 161 1.29 -3.56 12.52
C GLY A 161 0.68 -2.36 11.79
N GLY A 162 0.18 -1.38 12.54
CA GLY A 162 -0.49 -0.17 12.05
C GLY A 162 0.33 0.78 11.17
N SER A 163 1.58 0.45 10.86
CA SER A 163 2.42 1.04 9.80
C SER A 163 2.25 0.38 8.42
N SER A 164 1.68 -0.82 8.36
CA SER A 164 1.76 -1.70 7.18
C SER A 164 0.54 -1.65 6.27
N VAL A 165 0.78 -1.91 4.98
CA VAL A 165 -0.29 -2.03 3.96
C VAL A 165 -1.18 -3.25 4.18
N GLN A 166 -0.67 -4.36 4.74
CA GLN A 166 -1.51 -5.51 5.10
C GLN A 166 -2.52 -5.15 6.18
N ALA A 167 -2.09 -4.46 7.25
CA ALA A 167 -2.99 -3.96 8.28
C ALA A 167 -4.03 -3.00 7.71
N LEU A 168 -3.66 -2.15 6.74
CA LEU A 168 -4.57 -1.17 6.14
C LEU A 168 -5.67 -1.83 5.30
N HIS A 169 -5.31 -2.85 4.53
CA HIS A 169 -6.28 -3.65 3.77
C HIS A 169 -7.20 -4.43 4.72
N LEU A 170 -6.64 -5.13 5.71
CA LEU A 170 -7.39 -5.86 6.74
C LEU A 170 -8.37 -4.95 7.51
N ALA A 171 -7.93 -3.75 7.89
CA ALA A 171 -8.77 -2.73 8.53
C ALA A 171 -9.92 -2.27 7.64
N ARG A 172 -9.67 -2.05 6.34
CA ARG A 172 -10.73 -1.70 5.38
C ARG A 172 -11.73 -2.85 5.21
N ASN A 173 -11.27 -4.10 5.14
CA ASN A 173 -12.15 -5.26 4.99
C ASN A 173 -13.05 -5.47 6.23
N PHE A 174 -12.49 -5.39 7.45
CA PHE A 174 -13.30 -5.45 8.68
C PHE A 174 -14.27 -4.29 8.82
N HIS A 175 -13.87 -3.06 8.46
CA HIS A 175 -14.77 -1.90 8.47
C HIS A 175 -15.92 -2.07 7.46
N SER A 176 -15.62 -2.52 6.23
CA SER A 176 -16.64 -2.83 5.22
C SER A 176 -17.59 -3.96 5.65
N ALA A 177 -17.11 -4.90 6.47
CA ALA A 177 -17.94 -5.92 7.12
C ALA A 177 -18.73 -5.42 8.36
N GLY A 178 -18.65 -4.13 8.68
CA GLY A 178 -19.41 -3.50 9.77
C GLY A 178 -18.79 -3.61 11.17
N ALA A 179 -17.53 -4.04 11.29
CA ALA A 179 -16.83 -4.14 12.57
C ALA A 179 -16.22 -2.81 13.04
N ARG A 180 -16.14 -2.60 14.37
CA ARG A 180 -15.39 -1.48 14.95
C ARG A 180 -13.90 -1.83 14.92
N VAL A 181 -13.15 -1.25 13.99
CA VAL A 181 -11.70 -1.48 13.91
C VAL A 181 -10.94 -0.52 14.83
N VAL A 182 -10.18 -1.10 15.76
CA VAL A 182 -9.12 -0.45 16.54
C VAL A 182 -7.78 -0.96 16.00
N ALA A 183 -6.78 -0.09 15.91
CA ALA A 183 -5.45 -0.47 15.44
C ALA A 183 -4.35 0.04 16.37
N PHE A 184 -3.19 -0.59 16.32
CA PHE A 184 -2.00 -0.08 17.00
C PHE A 184 -0.70 -0.37 16.25
N GLU A 185 0.35 0.34 16.63
CA GLU A 185 1.72 0.11 16.18
C GLU A 185 2.71 0.35 17.33
N ILE A 186 3.93 -0.18 17.18
CA ILE A 186 5.04 0.06 18.11
C ILE A 186 5.49 1.53 18.08
N GLU A 187 5.89 2.04 19.26
CA GLU A 187 6.53 3.33 19.43
C GLU A 187 7.74 3.59 18.49
N GLY A 188 7.73 4.77 17.87
CA GLY A 188 8.74 5.22 16.91
C GLY A 188 8.51 4.79 15.45
N GLN A 189 7.40 4.09 15.15
CA GLN A 189 7.02 3.74 13.77
C GLN A 189 5.96 4.69 13.20
N PHE A 190 5.86 4.76 11.87
CA PHE A 190 4.86 5.59 11.18
C PHE A 190 3.44 5.01 11.31
N ALA A 191 2.52 5.78 11.87
CA ALA A 191 1.16 5.35 12.16
C ALA A 191 0.20 5.43 10.94
N LEU A 192 0.49 4.69 9.87
CA LEU A 192 -0.31 4.69 8.62
C LEU A 192 -1.83 4.55 8.87
N LEU A 193 -2.23 3.62 9.73
CA LEU A 193 -3.65 3.34 10.00
C LEU A 193 -4.37 4.46 10.77
N LYS A 194 -3.65 5.35 11.45
CA LYS A 194 -4.22 6.51 12.18
C LYS A 194 -4.99 7.48 11.27
N TYR A 195 -4.64 7.50 9.98
CA TYR A 195 -5.22 8.37 8.97
C TYR A 195 -6.30 7.69 8.12
N SER A 196 -6.62 6.42 8.40
CA SER A 196 -7.60 5.64 7.63
C SER A 196 -9.00 5.78 8.23
N ALA A 197 -9.97 6.25 7.45
CA ALA A 197 -11.38 6.32 7.86
C ALA A 197 -12.00 4.96 8.27
N ALA A 198 -11.34 3.84 7.94
CA ALA A 198 -11.72 2.52 8.41
C ALA A 198 -11.50 2.32 9.93
N VAL A 199 -10.51 3.01 10.50
CA VAL A 199 -10.01 2.84 11.86
C VAL A 199 -10.66 3.85 12.80
N HIS A 200 -11.33 3.35 13.83
CA HIS A 200 -12.11 4.15 14.78
C HIS A 200 -11.25 4.73 15.91
N LYS A 201 -10.17 4.02 16.28
CA LYS A 201 -9.21 4.43 17.29
C LYS A 201 -7.84 3.83 16.97
N PHE A 202 -6.79 4.64 17.17
CA PHE A 202 -5.40 4.22 17.01
C PHE A 202 -4.65 4.36 18.34
N TYR A 203 -3.82 3.37 18.66
CA TYR A 203 -2.98 3.34 19.86
C TYR A 203 -1.49 3.17 19.51
N THR A 204 -0.61 3.65 20.38
CA THR A 204 0.83 3.35 20.34
C THR A 204 1.16 2.42 21.50
N VAL A 205 1.96 1.38 21.24
CA VAL A 205 2.34 0.35 22.22
C VAL A 205 3.86 0.38 22.42
N PRO A 206 4.38 0.20 23.65
CA PRO A 206 5.82 0.14 23.90
C PRO A 206 6.50 -0.96 23.08
N ARG A 207 7.75 -0.69 22.67
CA ARG A 207 8.56 -1.68 21.94
C ARG A 207 8.81 -2.92 22.81
N PRO A 208 8.62 -4.15 22.31
CA PRO A 208 8.95 -5.35 23.06
C PRO A 208 10.42 -5.35 23.51
N ASN A 209 10.64 -5.55 24.80
CA ASN A 209 11.96 -5.62 25.41
C ASN A 209 12.20 -7.07 25.87
N PRO A 210 13.30 -7.74 25.45
CA PRO A 210 13.64 -9.08 25.94
C PRO A 210 13.76 -9.19 27.48
N ALA A 211 14.05 -8.09 28.19
CA ALA A 211 14.14 -8.05 29.65
C ALA A 211 12.77 -7.90 30.36
N ASP A 212 11.76 -7.33 29.70
CA ASP A 212 10.35 -7.36 30.16
C ASP A 212 9.45 -7.67 28.95
N PRO A 213 9.35 -8.96 28.56
CA PRO A 213 8.54 -9.37 27.43
C PRO A 213 7.03 -9.22 27.71
N LEU A 214 6.64 -9.02 28.97
CA LEU A 214 5.26 -8.86 29.39
C LEU A 214 4.78 -7.40 29.30
N ALA A 215 5.66 -6.40 29.23
CA ALA A 215 5.28 -4.99 29.03
C ALA A 215 4.36 -4.81 27.81
N TYR A 216 4.69 -5.49 26.70
CA TYR A 216 3.87 -5.55 25.50
C TYR A 216 2.49 -6.16 25.76
N ALA A 217 2.45 -7.34 26.41
CA ALA A 217 1.20 -8.04 26.73
C ALA A 217 0.29 -7.22 27.67
N ARG A 218 0.86 -6.50 28.65
CA ARG A 218 0.12 -5.60 29.56
C ARG A 218 -0.53 -4.43 28.81
N ALA A 219 0.19 -3.80 27.89
CA ALA A 219 -0.34 -2.72 27.06
C ALA A 219 -1.44 -3.20 26.07
N LEU A 220 -1.25 -4.37 25.46
CA LEU A 220 -2.30 -4.99 24.62
C LEU A 220 -3.55 -5.32 25.45
N ARG A 221 -3.39 -5.85 26.67
CA ARG A 221 -4.50 -6.12 27.59
C ARG A 221 -5.29 -4.84 27.91
N GLU A 222 -4.62 -3.74 28.26
CA GLU A 222 -5.28 -2.46 28.55
C GLU A 222 -6.15 -1.97 27.37
N ILE A 223 -5.67 -2.11 26.13
CA ILE A 223 -6.42 -1.75 24.92
C ILE A 223 -7.64 -2.68 24.74
N VAL A 224 -7.46 -4.00 24.91
CA VAL A 224 -8.54 -4.99 24.79
C VAL A 224 -9.65 -4.76 25.82
N GLU A 225 -9.27 -4.48 27.06
CA GLU A 225 -10.16 -4.19 28.19
C GLU A 225 -10.91 -2.86 27.96
N ARG A 226 -10.20 -1.78 27.60
CA ARG A 226 -10.77 -0.44 27.35
C ARG A 226 -11.72 -0.37 26.15
N GLU A 227 -11.40 -1.06 25.05
CA GLU A 227 -12.17 -1.00 23.80
C GLU A 227 -13.18 -2.16 23.64
N SER A 228 -13.27 -3.06 24.63
CA SER A 228 -14.09 -4.27 24.60
C SER A 228 -13.85 -5.11 23.33
N VAL A 229 -12.57 -5.42 23.09
CA VAL A 229 -12.14 -6.14 21.89
C VAL A 229 -12.56 -7.60 21.93
N VAL A 230 -13.23 -8.06 20.87
CA VAL A 230 -13.71 -9.45 20.73
C VAL A 230 -12.75 -10.28 19.87
N PHE A 231 -12.05 -9.66 18.92
CA PHE A 231 -11.11 -10.32 18.02
C PHE A 231 -9.78 -9.57 17.96
N TYR A 232 -8.66 -10.27 18.05
CA TYR A 232 -7.32 -9.71 17.85
C TYR A 232 -6.63 -10.42 16.68
N VAL A 233 -6.23 -9.65 15.66
CA VAL A 233 -5.55 -10.15 14.46
C VAL A 233 -4.18 -9.47 14.32
N PRO A 234 -3.08 -10.16 14.70
CA PRO A 234 -1.75 -9.61 14.52
C PRO A 234 -1.26 -9.74 13.08
N VAL A 235 -0.60 -8.68 12.59
CA VAL A 235 0.06 -8.66 11.28
C VAL A 235 1.55 -9.00 11.41
N SER A 236 2.18 -8.71 12.55
CA SER A 236 3.55 -9.11 12.93
C SER A 236 4.64 -8.77 11.89
N SER A 237 4.44 -7.64 11.20
CA SER A 237 5.32 -7.11 10.14
C SER A 237 6.52 -6.35 10.71
N THR A 238 6.27 -5.42 11.63
CA THR A 238 7.27 -4.69 12.43
C THR A 238 7.71 -5.46 13.67
N THR A 239 6.87 -6.38 14.15
CA THR A 239 7.01 -7.06 15.46
C THR A 239 7.27 -8.57 15.30
N PRO A 240 8.09 -9.18 16.17
CA PRO A 240 8.18 -10.64 16.27
C PRO A 240 6.87 -11.22 16.83
N ALA A 241 6.24 -12.14 16.07
CA ALA A 241 4.96 -12.75 16.42
C ALA A 241 4.97 -13.50 17.77
N TYR A 242 6.16 -13.83 18.28
CA TYR A 242 6.36 -14.36 19.63
C TYR A 242 5.73 -13.47 20.71
N TYR A 243 5.82 -12.15 20.61
CA TYR A 243 5.25 -11.22 21.60
C TYR A 243 3.72 -11.11 21.49
N ASP A 244 3.17 -11.17 20.26
CA ASP A 244 1.73 -11.27 20.00
C ASP A 244 1.17 -12.59 20.60
N ALA A 245 1.94 -13.68 20.51
CA ALA A 245 1.60 -15.00 21.04
C ALA A 245 1.79 -15.15 22.57
N LEU A 246 2.62 -14.32 23.21
CA LEU A 246 2.64 -14.16 24.67
C LEU A 246 1.43 -13.36 25.16
N ALA A 247 0.98 -12.34 24.41
CA ALA A 247 -0.22 -11.59 24.77
C ALA A 247 -1.48 -12.47 24.75
N LYS A 248 -1.60 -13.41 23.79
CA LYS A 248 -2.73 -14.34 23.59
C LYS A 248 -3.42 -14.80 24.89
N SER A 249 -2.68 -15.39 25.83
CA SER A 249 -3.26 -15.93 27.08
C SER A 249 -3.84 -14.86 28.01
N HIS A 250 -3.29 -13.63 27.99
CA HIS A 250 -3.82 -12.51 28.76
C HIS A 250 -5.06 -11.88 28.11
N LEU A 251 -5.21 -12.01 26.79
CA LEU A 251 -6.35 -11.48 26.03
C LEU A 251 -7.53 -12.47 25.98
N GLU A 252 -7.26 -13.77 25.85
CA GLU A 252 -8.29 -14.81 25.82
C GLU A 252 -9.02 -14.96 27.16
N VAL A 253 -8.38 -14.63 28.29
CA VAL A 253 -9.02 -14.51 29.62
C VAL A 253 -10.04 -13.35 29.67
N LEU A 254 -9.88 -12.30 28.84
CA LEU A 254 -10.87 -11.23 28.67
C LEU A 254 -11.94 -11.56 27.61
N GLY A 255 -11.96 -12.79 27.08
CA GLY A 255 -12.87 -13.20 26.01
C GLY A 255 -12.48 -12.73 24.60
N CYS A 256 -11.29 -12.16 24.43
CA CYS A 256 -10.79 -11.73 23.12
C CYS A 256 -10.15 -12.90 22.36
N GLN A 257 -10.79 -13.38 21.30
CA GLN A 257 -10.27 -14.48 20.48
C GLN A 257 -9.10 -14.00 19.61
N CYS A 258 -7.93 -14.61 19.79
CA CYS A 258 -6.68 -14.17 19.17
C CYS A 258 -6.28 -15.06 18.00
N PHE A 259 -6.17 -14.48 16.80
CA PHE A 259 -5.80 -15.14 15.54
C PHE A 259 -4.27 -15.32 15.41
N VAL A 260 -3.67 -15.91 16.45
CA VAL A 260 -2.26 -16.28 16.55
C VAL A 260 -2.12 -17.64 17.26
N PRO A 261 -1.16 -18.50 16.86
CA PRO A 261 -0.79 -19.69 17.61
C PRO A 261 -0.28 -19.38 19.04
N CYS A 262 -0.09 -20.40 19.88
CA CYS A 262 0.55 -20.18 21.19
C CYS A 262 2.06 -19.95 21.03
N ALA A 263 2.72 -19.33 22.02
CA ALA A 263 4.14 -18.96 21.91
C ALA A 263 5.07 -20.13 21.58
N ARG A 264 4.78 -21.36 22.05
CA ARG A 264 5.54 -22.58 21.70
C ARG A 264 5.44 -22.89 20.21
N ASP A 265 4.21 -22.91 19.68
CA ASP A 265 3.95 -23.25 18.30
C ASP A 265 4.41 -22.12 17.35
N VAL A 266 4.45 -20.86 17.82
CA VAL A 266 5.13 -19.76 17.11
C VAL A 266 6.64 -19.97 17.09
N VAL A 267 7.31 -20.38 18.17
CA VAL A 267 8.74 -20.73 18.12
C VAL A 267 9.01 -21.81 17.07
N THR A 268 8.18 -22.86 17.01
CA THR A 268 8.30 -23.94 16.02
C THR A 268 8.20 -23.48 14.56
N LEU A 269 7.53 -22.35 14.29
CA LEU A 269 7.36 -21.79 12.94
C LEU A 269 8.35 -20.66 12.60
N ASP A 270 8.59 -19.75 13.54
CA ASP A 270 9.36 -18.52 13.32
C ASP A 270 10.87 -18.74 13.47
N ASP A 271 11.28 -19.78 14.21
CA ASP A 271 12.69 -20.18 14.33
C ASP A 271 13.15 -21.00 13.11
N PRO A 272 14.27 -20.64 12.45
CA PRO A 272 14.75 -21.38 11.29
C PRO A 272 15.17 -22.82 11.61
N LEU A 273 15.71 -23.10 12.81
CA LEU A 273 16.18 -24.44 13.16
C LEU A 273 15.00 -25.38 13.47
N GLU A 274 14.01 -24.93 14.25
CA GLU A 274 12.80 -25.74 14.50
C GLU A 274 11.97 -25.96 13.24
N LEU A 275 11.82 -24.95 12.37
CA LEU A 275 11.17 -25.11 11.08
C LEU A 275 11.83 -26.21 10.25
N MET A 276 13.16 -26.23 10.18
CA MET A 276 13.91 -27.25 9.44
C MET A 276 13.86 -28.63 10.12
N ARG A 277 13.76 -28.70 11.45
CA ARG A 277 13.51 -29.96 12.18
C ARG A 277 12.14 -30.55 11.81
N VAL A 278 11.07 -29.74 11.81
CA VAL A 278 9.73 -30.17 11.37
C VAL A 278 9.73 -30.58 9.89
N CYS A 279 10.41 -29.83 9.01
CA CYS A 279 10.52 -30.20 7.60
C CYS A 279 11.18 -31.57 7.42
N ARG A 280 12.30 -31.86 8.11
CA ARG A 280 12.95 -33.18 8.07
C ARG A 280 12.03 -34.29 8.58
N ALA A 281 11.34 -34.07 9.69
CA ALA A 281 10.38 -35.04 10.26
C ALA A 281 9.20 -35.33 9.29
N ALA A 282 8.73 -34.31 8.56
CA ALA A 282 7.70 -34.44 7.53
C ALA A 282 8.20 -35.07 6.22
N GLY A 283 9.49 -35.38 6.08
CA GLY A 283 10.13 -35.79 4.82
C GLY A 283 10.09 -34.70 3.74
N LEU A 284 10.02 -33.42 4.14
CA LEU A 284 10.08 -32.25 3.28
C LEU A 284 11.54 -31.76 3.13
N ALA A 285 11.82 -31.05 2.04
CA ALA A 285 13.18 -30.61 1.74
C ALA A 285 13.61 -29.42 2.63
N THR A 286 14.76 -29.60 3.30
CA THR A 286 15.51 -28.50 3.96
C THR A 286 16.74 -28.14 3.13
N PRO A 287 17.22 -26.88 3.21
CA PRO A 287 18.57 -26.57 2.75
C PRO A 287 19.59 -27.35 3.58
N GLN A 288 20.85 -27.35 3.14
CA GLN A 288 21.95 -27.76 4.01
C GLN A 288 22.11 -26.72 5.13
N PHE A 289 22.25 -27.21 6.37
CA PHE A 289 22.43 -26.38 7.54
C PHE A 289 23.30 -27.05 8.60
N TRP A 290 23.98 -26.22 9.38
CA TRP A 290 24.88 -26.60 10.46
C TRP A 290 24.46 -25.83 11.72
N VAL A 291 24.26 -26.53 12.83
CA VAL A 291 23.97 -25.90 14.12
C VAL A 291 25.29 -25.46 14.75
N VAL A 292 25.32 -24.28 15.34
CA VAL A 292 26.49 -23.66 15.93
C VAL A 292 26.17 -23.26 17.37
N ALA A 293 26.80 -23.92 18.32
CA ALA A 293 26.69 -23.72 19.76
C ALA A 293 27.98 -23.17 20.38
N ASN A 294 29.10 -23.13 19.65
CA ASN A 294 30.37 -22.55 20.08
C ASN A 294 31.22 -22.07 18.87
N ASP A 295 32.36 -21.40 19.12
CA ASP A 295 33.27 -20.92 18.06
C ASP A 295 34.09 -22.06 17.39
N GLU A 296 34.13 -23.25 17.97
CA GLU A 296 34.76 -24.45 17.40
C GLU A 296 33.93 -25.00 16.24
N ASP A 297 32.60 -25.02 16.38
CA ASP A 297 31.65 -25.43 15.34
C ASP A 297 31.79 -24.54 14.09
N VAL A 298 32.03 -23.23 14.28
CA VAL A 298 32.30 -22.28 13.18
C VAL A 298 33.63 -22.60 12.51
N ARG A 299 34.67 -22.90 13.29
CA ARG A 299 35.99 -23.30 12.77
C ARG A 299 35.87 -24.60 11.96
N ALA A 300 35.26 -25.64 12.52
CA ALA A 300 35.02 -26.91 11.84
C ALA A 300 34.17 -26.74 10.56
N TRP A 301 33.18 -25.85 10.55
CA TRP A 301 32.42 -25.53 9.34
C TRP A 301 33.30 -24.91 8.24
N TYR A 302 34.15 -23.93 8.56
CA TYR A 302 35.12 -23.39 7.62
C TYR A 302 36.14 -24.45 7.15
N ASP A 303 36.65 -25.25 8.08
CA ASP A 303 37.71 -26.23 7.81
C ASP A 303 37.20 -27.45 7.01
N SER A 304 35.88 -27.71 7.03
CA SER A 304 35.23 -28.66 6.13
C SER A 304 35.19 -28.23 4.65
N GLY A 305 35.53 -26.97 4.35
CA GLY A 305 35.44 -26.40 3.00
C GLY A 305 34.03 -25.94 2.57
N ALA A 306 32.99 -26.24 3.36
CA ALA A 306 31.60 -25.95 3.04
C ALA A 306 31.32 -24.46 2.73
N SER A 307 32.11 -23.51 3.26
CA SER A 307 31.98 -22.08 2.97
C SER A 307 32.08 -21.76 1.47
N LYS A 308 32.80 -22.57 0.69
CA LYS A 308 33.02 -22.39 -0.75
C LYS A 308 31.91 -22.98 -1.62
N GLU A 309 30.97 -23.73 -1.04
CA GLU A 309 29.89 -24.37 -1.79
C GLU A 309 28.76 -23.40 -2.23
N GLY A 310 28.82 -22.13 -1.81
CA GLY A 310 27.92 -21.07 -2.23
C GLY A 310 27.69 -20.03 -1.13
N ARG A 311 26.68 -19.18 -1.31
CA ARG A 311 26.34 -18.17 -0.29
C ARG A 311 25.72 -18.81 0.93
N HIS A 312 26.27 -18.48 2.10
CA HIS A 312 25.82 -18.95 3.39
C HIS A 312 25.34 -17.78 4.27
N PHE A 313 24.40 -18.06 5.16
CA PHE A 313 23.95 -17.09 6.16
C PHE A 313 23.86 -17.74 7.53
N ILE A 314 24.23 -16.99 8.57
CA ILE A 314 24.07 -17.38 9.97
C ILE A 314 22.85 -16.67 10.54
N ALA A 315 21.92 -17.44 11.13
CA ALA A 315 20.70 -16.95 11.73
C ALA A 315 20.58 -17.37 13.19
N SER A 316 20.00 -16.51 14.03
CA SER A 316 19.74 -16.84 15.44
C SER A 316 18.77 -18.02 15.53
N ALA A 317 19.07 -19.01 16.37
CA ALA A 317 18.31 -20.25 16.48
C ALA A 317 17.61 -20.42 17.85
N GLY A 318 16.73 -21.43 17.95
CA GLY A 318 15.99 -21.81 19.16
C GLY A 318 15.02 -20.72 19.64
N ALA A 319 14.77 -20.66 20.95
CA ALA A 319 13.83 -19.69 21.54
C ALA A 319 14.19 -18.22 21.28
N ARG A 320 15.47 -17.92 20.97
CA ARG A 320 15.92 -16.57 20.55
C ARG A 320 15.63 -16.29 19.08
N GLY A 321 15.67 -17.29 18.19
CA GLY A 321 15.48 -17.08 16.75
C GLY A 321 14.10 -16.53 16.39
N ALA A 322 13.06 -17.01 17.08
CA ALA A 322 11.70 -16.48 16.97
C ALA A 322 11.48 -15.11 17.64
N ARG A 323 12.37 -14.70 18.55
CA ARG A 323 12.32 -13.40 19.24
C ARG A 323 13.06 -12.32 18.46
N ASP A 324 14.34 -12.55 18.13
CA ASP A 324 15.22 -11.50 17.63
C ASP A 324 15.29 -11.50 16.10
N ARG A 325 14.90 -12.63 15.46
CA ARG A 325 14.80 -12.80 14.00
C ARG A 325 16.09 -12.44 13.23
N LEU A 326 17.26 -12.50 13.88
CA LEU A 326 18.55 -12.04 13.34
C LEU A 326 19.10 -12.96 12.23
N ARG A 327 19.72 -12.35 11.22
CA ARG A 327 20.42 -13.03 10.12
C ARG A 327 21.58 -12.17 9.60
N PHE A 328 22.74 -12.78 9.40
CA PHE A 328 23.94 -12.18 8.82
C PHE A 328 24.46 -13.06 7.67
N VAL A 329 25.18 -12.48 6.71
CA VAL A 329 25.87 -13.23 5.64
C VAL A 329 27.18 -13.78 6.19
N MET A 330 27.51 -15.03 5.88
CA MET A 330 28.82 -15.61 6.18
C MET A 330 29.81 -15.23 5.06
N PRO A 331 31.00 -14.71 5.37
CA PRO A 331 32.05 -14.58 4.37
C PRO A 331 32.62 -15.95 4.00
N GLU A 332 33.07 -16.10 2.76
CA GLU A 332 33.67 -17.36 2.26
C GLU A 332 35.03 -17.64 2.93
N ASP A 333 35.79 -16.58 3.24
CA ASP A 333 37.07 -16.62 3.94
C ASP A 333 36.93 -16.56 5.47
N LYS A 334 37.52 -17.55 6.15
CA LYS A 334 37.64 -17.62 7.62
C LYS A 334 38.27 -16.37 8.23
N ALA A 335 39.25 -15.75 7.56
CA ALA A 335 39.94 -14.55 8.04
C ALA A 335 39.07 -13.28 8.06
N GLN A 336 38.01 -13.24 7.23
CA GLN A 336 37.06 -12.14 7.18
C GLN A 336 35.93 -12.29 8.22
N PHE A 337 35.80 -13.45 8.86
CA PHE A 337 34.75 -13.71 9.85
C PHE A 337 34.97 -12.90 11.14
N ARG A 338 34.13 -11.87 11.33
CA ARG A 338 34.09 -11.04 12.55
C ARG A 338 32.65 -10.98 13.05
N PHE A 339 32.34 -11.76 14.07
CA PHE A 339 30.97 -11.92 14.56
C PHE A 339 30.74 -11.15 15.87
N PRO A 340 29.89 -10.11 15.89
CA PRO A 340 29.75 -9.20 17.03
C PRO A 340 28.72 -9.70 18.07
N ARG A 341 28.48 -11.02 18.14
CA ARG A 341 27.43 -11.63 18.96
C ARG A 341 27.95 -12.92 19.60
N GLU A 342 27.53 -13.16 20.82
CA GLU A 342 27.80 -14.40 21.54
C GLU A 342 27.26 -15.62 20.78
N ILE A 343 28.10 -16.66 20.68
CA ILE A 343 27.77 -18.01 20.25
C ILE A 343 27.99 -18.91 21.48
N SER A 344 26.92 -19.50 21.99
CA SER A 344 26.96 -20.40 23.15
C SER A 344 25.81 -21.42 23.07
N ALA A 345 25.87 -22.49 23.86
CA ALA A 345 24.82 -23.52 23.87
C ALA A 345 23.43 -22.97 24.27
N GLU A 346 23.39 -21.92 25.11
CA GLU A 346 22.16 -21.20 25.46
C GLU A 346 21.67 -20.26 24.33
N LYS A 347 22.61 -19.77 23.50
CA LYS A 347 22.38 -18.76 22.47
C LYS A 347 22.85 -19.28 21.10
N PRO A 348 22.32 -20.43 20.63
CA PRO A 348 22.78 -21.06 19.41
C PRO A 348 22.44 -20.23 18.17
N TRP A 349 23.16 -20.56 17.11
CA TRP A 349 22.96 -20.07 15.76
C TRP A 349 22.82 -21.26 14.80
N VAL A 350 22.33 -21.00 13.60
CA VAL A 350 22.31 -21.96 12.51
C VAL A 350 22.90 -21.32 11.27
N ILE A 351 23.95 -21.92 10.71
CA ILE A 351 24.48 -21.59 9.39
C ILE A 351 23.65 -22.36 8.37
N VAL A 352 23.21 -21.68 7.31
CA VAL A 352 22.33 -22.24 6.28
C VAL A 352 22.87 -21.86 4.90
N ARG A 353 22.97 -22.85 4.00
CA ARG A 353 23.26 -22.64 2.57
C ARG A 353 22.05 -22.02 1.90
N GLU A 354 22.22 -20.92 1.17
CA GLU A 354 21.13 -20.32 0.42
C GLU A 354 20.87 -21.15 -0.86
N PRO A 355 19.70 -21.83 -1.00
CA PRO A 355 19.41 -22.62 -2.20
C PRO A 355 19.20 -21.70 -3.41
N LYS A 356 19.52 -22.24 -4.59
CA LYS A 356 19.37 -21.57 -5.89
C LYS A 356 18.03 -21.95 -6.52
N GLY A 357 17.52 -21.10 -7.41
CA GLY A 357 16.25 -21.32 -8.11
C GLY A 357 15.16 -20.29 -7.76
N GLU A 358 13.93 -20.61 -8.14
CA GLU A 358 12.78 -19.71 -8.07
C GLU A 358 12.27 -19.52 -6.63
N ARG A 359 12.04 -18.28 -6.22
CA ARG A 359 11.59 -17.93 -4.86
C ARG A 359 10.09 -17.76 -4.80
N ILE A 360 9.45 -18.45 -3.86
CA ILE A 360 7.99 -18.42 -3.63
C ILE A 360 7.74 -18.00 -2.19
N VAL A 361 6.75 -17.13 -1.96
CA VAL A 361 6.29 -16.75 -0.62
C VAL A 361 4.78 -16.93 -0.55
N THR A 362 4.32 -17.65 0.48
CA THR A 362 2.90 -17.91 0.70
C THR A 362 2.28 -16.96 1.74
N CYS A 363 0.96 -16.86 1.76
CA CYS A 363 0.19 -16.52 2.94
C CYS A 363 -0.87 -17.61 3.16
N THR A 364 -0.65 -18.45 4.17
CA THR A 364 -1.53 -19.54 4.57
C THR A 364 -2.42 -19.09 5.74
N THR A 365 -3.73 -19.21 5.58
CA THR A 365 -4.69 -19.09 6.69
C THR A 365 -4.83 -20.44 7.38
N LEU A 366 -4.45 -20.50 8.66
CA LEU A 366 -4.69 -21.64 9.53
C LEU A 366 -5.99 -21.43 10.31
N LYS A 367 -6.80 -22.48 10.41
CA LYS A 367 -7.98 -22.55 11.27
C LYS A 367 -8.02 -23.94 11.89
N GLU A 368 -8.09 -24.02 13.22
CA GLU A 368 -8.21 -25.28 13.96
C GLU A 368 -7.14 -26.31 13.53
N SER A 369 -5.90 -25.84 13.38
CA SER A 369 -4.72 -26.58 12.89
C SER A 369 -4.78 -27.09 11.44
N ARG A 370 -5.70 -26.58 10.62
CA ARG A 370 -5.81 -26.92 9.19
C ARG A 370 -5.53 -25.71 8.30
N ALA A 371 -4.81 -25.90 7.20
CA ALA A 371 -4.66 -24.87 6.17
C ALA A 371 -5.94 -24.79 5.32
N VAL A 372 -6.71 -23.73 5.50
CA VAL A 372 -8.04 -23.54 4.87
C VAL A 372 -8.02 -22.62 3.64
N ASN A 373 -6.97 -21.82 3.50
CA ASN A 373 -6.70 -20.97 2.34
C ASN A 373 -5.18 -20.77 2.23
N ASN A 374 -4.66 -20.73 1.01
CA ASN A 374 -3.26 -20.43 0.75
C ASN A 374 -3.14 -19.52 -0.48
N VAL A 375 -2.33 -18.48 -0.38
CA VAL A 375 -2.05 -17.56 -1.49
C VAL A 375 -0.56 -17.59 -1.76
N SER A 376 -0.18 -18.20 -2.88
CA SER A 376 1.21 -18.31 -3.33
C SER A 376 1.58 -17.15 -4.25
N CYS A 377 2.73 -16.53 -4.01
CA CYS A 377 3.30 -15.51 -4.88
C CYS A 377 4.76 -15.83 -5.20
N ARG A 378 5.11 -15.78 -6.49
CA ARG A 378 6.49 -15.80 -6.96
C ARG A 378 7.15 -14.45 -6.69
N VAL A 379 8.40 -14.45 -6.24
CA VAL A 379 9.19 -13.23 -6.02
C VAL A 379 9.89 -12.85 -7.33
N ASP A 380 9.57 -11.68 -7.86
CA ASP A 380 10.25 -11.12 -9.03
C ASP A 380 11.55 -10.42 -8.58
N SER A 381 12.69 -11.05 -8.83
CA SER A 381 14.02 -10.52 -8.51
C SER A 381 14.37 -9.23 -9.25
N ALA A 382 13.82 -9.01 -10.45
CA ALA A 382 14.12 -7.84 -11.27
C ALA A 382 13.28 -6.62 -10.84
N ARG A 383 11.98 -6.82 -10.59
CA ARG A 383 11.05 -5.76 -10.14
C ARG A 383 10.98 -5.60 -8.62
N LYS A 384 11.63 -6.50 -7.86
CA LYS A 384 11.54 -6.64 -6.39
C LYS A 384 10.09 -6.76 -5.88
N GLY A 385 9.23 -7.37 -6.70
CA GLY A 385 7.80 -7.47 -6.48
C GLY A 385 7.33 -8.89 -6.13
N LEU A 386 6.04 -9.02 -5.83
CA LEU A 386 5.35 -10.30 -5.72
C LEU A 386 4.37 -10.44 -6.89
N VAL A 387 4.39 -11.60 -7.53
CA VAL A 387 3.48 -11.97 -8.62
C VAL A 387 2.59 -13.11 -8.12
N PRO A 388 1.27 -12.94 -7.99
CA PRO A 388 0.38 -14.04 -7.61
C PRO A 388 0.44 -15.17 -8.64
N GLN A 389 0.57 -16.40 -8.15
CA GLN A 389 0.69 -17.59 -8.96
C GLN A 389 0.09 -18.76 -8.17
N ARG A 390 -0.97 -19.40 -8.70
CA ARG A 390 -1.44 -20.68 -8.16
C ARG A 390 -0.33 -21.71 -8.38
N ASP A 391 0.05 -22.40 -7.32
CA ASP A 391 1.22 -23.25 -7.28
C ASP A 391 0.91 -24.49 -6.45
N GLU A 392 0.56 -25.58 -7.14
CA GLU A 392 0.00 -26.78 -6.50
C GLU A 392 1.09 -27.59 -5.78
N GLU A 393 2.35 -27.47 -6.20
CA GLU A 393 3.50 -27.98 -5.44
C GLU A 393 3.58 -27.26 -4.09
N ALA A 394 3.44 -25.93 -4.06
CA ALA A 394 3.47 -25.14 -2.83
C ALA A 394 2.25 -25.40 -1.93
N ASP A 395 1.06 -25.56 -2.50
CA ASP A 395 -0.14 -25.93 -1.74
C ASP A 395 -0.01 -27.34 -1.12
N ALA A 396 0.50 -28.32 -1.87
CA ALA A 396 0.79 -29.66 -1.37
C ALA A 396 1.89 -29.66 -0.29
N TRP A 397 2.95 -28.86 -0.48
CA TRP A 397 4.00 -28.64 0.52
C TRP A 397 3.40 -28.09 1.83
N VAL A 398 2.53 -27.08 1.74
CA VAL A 398 1.88 -26.46 2.91
C VAL A 398 0.97 -27.46 3.64
N GLN A 399 0.12 -28.22 2.92
CA GLN A 399 -0.73 -29.23 3.55
C GLN A 399 0.09 -30.35 4.23
N ARG A 400 1.18 -30.80 3.59
CA ARG A 400 2.10 -31.79 4.18
C ARG A 400 2.87 -31.24 5.38
N PHE A 401 3.30 -29.98 5.35
CA PHE A 401 3.96 -29.36 6.50
C PHE A 401 2.98 -29.24 7.69
N VAL A 402 1.77 -28.74 7.44
CA VAL A 402 0.75 -28.51 8.48
C VAL A 402 0.22 -29.81 9.08
N SER A 403 0.09 -30.89 8.31
CA SER A 403 -0.31 -32.21 8.84
C SER A 403 0.73 -32.88 9.74
N PHE A 404 2.00 -32.46 9.67
CA PHE A 404 3.07 -32.93 10.56
C PHE A 404 3.31 -32.00 11.78
N LEU A 405 2.58 -30.88 11.90
CA LEU A 405 2.62 -30.08 13.12
C LEU A 405 1.88 -30.81 14.26
N ALA A 406 2.51 -30.90 15.42
CA ALA A 406 1.93 -31.39 16.67
C ALA A 406 1.71 -30.22 17.66
N PRO A 407 0.73 -29.32 17.41
CA PRO A 407 0.58 -28.08 18.15
C PRO A 407 0.04 -28.28 19.57
N ALA A 408 0.27 -27.31 20.45
CA ALA A 408 -0.14 -27.42 21.85
C ALA A 408 -1.67 -27.35 22.02
N ARG A 409 -2.33 -26.63 21.10
CA ARG A 409 -3.76 -26.36 21.03
C ARG A 409 -4.16 -26.15 19.55
N PRO A 410 -5.44 -26.24 19.17
CA PRO A 410 -5.89 -25.92 17.81
C PRO A 410 -5.39 -24.53 17.35
N MET A 411 -4.59 -24.49 16.28
CA MET A 411 -3.97 -23.27 15.79
C MET A 411 -4.89 -22.52 14.82
N THR A 412 -5.14 -21.24 15.08
CA THR A 412 -5.87 -20.34 14.19
C THR A 412 -5.08 -19.04 14.03
N GLY A 413 -4.90 -18.58 12.80
CA GLY A 413 -4.09 -17.39 12.48
C GLY A 413 -3.48 -17.46 11.08
N HIS A 414 -2.40 -16.71 10.86
CA HIS A 414 -1.70 -16.65 9.57
C HIS A 414 -0.25 -17.08 9.69
N VAL A 415 0.21 -17.85 8.71
CA VAL A 415 1.60 -18.29 8.56
C VAL A 415 2.02 -18.10 7.12
N SER A 416 3.21 -17.57 6.91
CA SER A 416 3.79 -17.35 5.59
C SER A 416 5.06 -18.15 5.43
N PHE A 417 5.08 -19.06 4.45
CA PHE A 417 6.23 -19.89 4.16
C PHE A 417 7.05 -19.26 3.04
N ARG A 418 8.38 -19.31 3.17
CA ARG A 418 9.32 -18.90 2.12
C ARG A 418 9.96 -20.16 1.57
N LEU A 419 9.61 -20.50 0.33
CA LEU A 419 10.07 -21.68 -0.37
C LEU A 419 11.00 -21.28 -1.52
N VAL A 420 11.90 -22.17 -1.89
CA VAL A 420 12.69 -22.09 -3.12
C VAL A 420 12.46 -23.37 -3.91
N ARG A 421 12.01 -23.24 -5.16
CA ARG A 421 11.95 -24.31 -6.15
C ARG A 421 13.35 -24.47 -6.72
N GLU A 422 14.04 -25.52 -6.29
CA GLU A 422 15.42 -25.82 -6.71
C GLU A 422 15.43 -26.47 -8.10
N GLU A 423 16.09 -25.82 -9.06
CA GLU A 423 16.26 -26.29 -10.43
C GLU A 423 17.41 -27.30 -10.50
N GLN A 424 17.10 -28.59 -10.66
CA GLN A 424 18.11 -29.63 -10.87
C GLN A 424 18.33 -29.89 -12.37
N THR A 425 19.59 -29.84 -12.81
CA THR A 425 19.95 -29.83 -14.23
C THR A 425 20.26 -31.23 -14.81
N THR A 426 19.97 -32.32 -14.08
CA THR A 426 20.37 -33.69 -14.47
C THR A 426 19.28 -34.74 -14.24
N ASN A 427 18.68 -35.22 -15.34
CA ASN A 427 18.09 -36.55 -15.51
C ASN A 427 17.15 -37.07 -14.40
N GLY A 428 16.20 -36.25 -13.96
CA GLY A 428 15.10 -36.68 -13.09
C GLY A 428 14.15 -35.52 -12.75
N HIS A 429 12.90 -35.59 -13.25
CA HIS A 429 11.93 -34.50 -13.07
C HIS A 429 11.29 -34.50 -11.67
N THR A 430 12.03 -34.03 -10.66
CA THR A 430 11.48 -33.68 -9.35
C THR A 430 11.96 -32.29 -8.91
N ASN A 431 11.21 -31.26 -9.28
CA ASN A 431 11.35 -29.92 -8.71
C ASN A 431 11.22 -30.02 -7.18
N LYS A 432 12.20 -29.49 -6.45
CA LYS A 432 12.27 -29.66 -4.99
C LYS A 432 11.96 -28.34 -4.29
N LEU A 433 10.83 -28.27 -3.60
CA LEU A 433 10.46 -27.11 -2.78
C LEU A 433 11.16 -27.15 -1.42
N VAL A 434 12.19 -26.32 -1.28
CA VAL A 434 13.06 -26.17 -0.11
C VAL A 434 12.60 -24.99 0.76
N ALA A 435 12.29 -25.23 2.04
CA ALA A 435 11.89 -24.16 2.95
C ALA A 435 13.10 -23.38 3.51
N ILE A 436 13.12 -22.07 3.33
CA ILE A 436 14.19 -21.15 3.77
C ILE A 436 13.78 -20.25 4.96
N GLY A 437 12.60 -20.50 5.55
CA GLY A 437 12.06 -19.76 6.69
C GLY A 437 10.54 -19.61 6.61
N ALA A 438 9.90 -19.39 7.76
CA ALA A 438 8.49 -19.02 7.84
C ALA A 438 8.31 -17.82 8.78
N ARG A 439 7.16 -17.15 8.67
CA ARG A 439 6.76 -16.04 9.54
C ARG A 439 5.28 -16.13 9.88
N VAL A 440 4.97 -16.21 11.16
CA VAL A 440 3.62 -16.01 11.70
C VAL A 440 3.23 -14.53 11.56
N GLY A 441 1.97 -14.27 11.18
CA GLY A 441 1.45 -12.95 10.85
C GLY A 441 0.95 -12.84 9.40
N VAL A 442 0.33 -11.72 9.05
CA VAL A 442 -0.26 -11.47 7.72
C VAL A 442 0.81 -10.94 6.77
N SER A 443 1.29 -11.79 5.86
CA SER A 443 2.33 -11.46 4.89
C SER A 443 1.80 -10.76 3.64
N LEU A 444 2.68 -10.14 2.85
CA LEU A 444 2.30 -9.40 1.64
C LEU A 444 1.50 -10.21 0.59
N PRO A 445 1.72 -11.52 0.35
CA PRO A 445 0.87 -12.32 -0.55
C PRO A 445 -0.64 -12.28 -0.25
N TYR A 446 -1.07 -11.99 0.99
CA TYR A 446 -2.48 -11.74 1.31
C TYR A 446 -3.09 -10.60 0.47
N LEU A 447 -2.31 -9.55 0.17
CA LEU A 447 -2.75 -8.44 -0.69
C LEU A 447 -2.90 -8.84 -2.16
N CYS A 448 -2.33 -9.99 -2.56
CA CYS A 448 -2.48 -10.55 -3.89
C CYS A 448 -3.70 -11.48 -4.01
N GLN A 449 -4.53 -11.58 -2.96
CA GLN A 449 -5.78 -12.36 -2.96
C GLN A 449 -6.90 -11.61 -3.72
N GLY A 450 -6.81 -11.57 -5.04
CA GLY A 450 -7.85 -11.03 -5.93
C GLY A 450 -7.46 -11.13 -7.41
N ALA A 451 -8.34 -11.48 -8.34
CA ALA A 451 -9.70 -12.00 -8.18
C ALA A 451 -10.02 -12.96 -9.33
N ALA A 452 -10.82 -14.00 -9.08
CA ALA A 452 -11.43 -14.77 -10.15
C ALA A 452 -12.40 -13.86 -10.93
N ARG A 453 -12.48 -14.02 -12.26
CA ARG A 453 -13.38 -13.24 -13.13
C ARG A 453 -14.85 -13.56 -12.82
N CYS A 454 -15.43 -12.92 -11.82
CA CYS A 454 -16.87 -12.99 -11.57
C CYS A 454 -17.60 -12.24 -12.70
N GLY A 455 -18.43 -12.95 -13.47
CA GLY A 455 -18.96 -12.52 -14.76
C GLY A 455 -20.04 -11.42 -14.72
N HIS A 456 -19.75 -10.25 -14.18
CA HIS A 456 -20.59 -9.05 -14.27
C HIS A 456 -20.01 -8.01 -15.24
N ALA A 457 -19.58 -8.47 -16.41
CA ALA A 457 -19.31 -7.63 -17.57
C ALA A 457 -20.64 -7.18 -18.24
N ALA A 458 -21.50 -6.52 -17.46
CA ALA A 458 -22.82 -6.05 -17.90
C ALA A 458 -23.11 -4.65 -17.32
N THR A 459 -23.45 -3.72 -18.22
CA THR A 459 -24.23 -2.49 -17.92
C THR A 459 -23.61 -1.46 -16.96
N VAL A 460 -22.28 -1.44 -16.73
CA VAL A 460 -21.58 -0.33 -16.03
C VAL A 460 -20.46 0.32 -16.86
N GLY A 461 -19.78 -0.45 -17.72
CA GLY A 461 -18.62 -0.01 -18.53
C GLY A 461 -18.92 0.94 -19.70
N LYS A 462 -19.85 1.88 -19.53
CA LYS A 462 -20.14 2.98 -20.48
C LYS A 462 -20.45 4.33 -19.81
N LEU A 463 -20.39 4.43 -18.48
CA LEU A 463 -20.74 5.66 -17.75
C LEU A 463 -19.65 6.19 -16.79
N LEU A 464 -18.48 5.54 -16.74
CA LEU A 464 -17.41 5.86 -15.77
C LEU A 464 -16.08 6.34 -16.39
N ASP A 465 -15.93 6.35 -17.72
CA ASP A 465 -14.69 6.73 -18.41
C ASP A 465 -14.33 8.23 -18.36
N THR A 466 -15.12 9.06 -17.65
CA THR A 466 -14.92 10.52 -17.60
C THR A 466 -14.54 11.08 -16.22
N VAL A 467 -14.91 10.42 -15.11
CA VAL A 467 -14.63 10.93 -13.75
C VAL A 467 -14.46 9.78 -12.73
N LEU A 468 -13.24 9.23 -12.63
CA LEU A 468 -12.54 8.79 -11.41
C LEU A 468 -11.22 8.10 -11.78
N ASP A 469 -10.13 8.42 -11.06
CA ASP A 469 -8.81 7.86 -11.36
C ASP A 469 -8.69 6.39 -10.88
N THR A 470 -7.97 5.59 -11.66
CA THR A 470 -7.77 4.14 -11.51
C THR A 470 -7.16 3.71 -10.16
N ARG A 471 -6.67 4.64 -9.35
CA ARG A 471 -6.17 4.40 -7.99
C ARG A 471 -7.25 4.16 -6.95
N GLU A 472 -8.50 4.57 -7.18
CA GLU A 472 -9.57 4.46 -6.15
C GLU A 472 -10.51 3.27 -6.35
N ALA A 473 -10.54 2.64 -7.52
CA ALA A 473 -11.42 1.51 -7.86
C ALA A 473 -11.01 0.15 -7.22
N LEU A 474 -9.93 0.11 -6.44
CA LEU A 474 -9.28 -1.13 -5.96
C LEU A 474 -9.93 -1.78 -4.72
N PHE A 475 -11.20 -1.47 -4.43
CA PHE A 475 -11.91 -1.91 -3.22
C PHE A 475 -13.35 -2.36 -3.48
N THR A 476 -13.55 -3.57 -4.02
CA THR A 476 -14.85 -4.25 -3.90
C THR A 476 -14.77 -5.78 -3.80
N PHE A 477 -15.06 -6.28 -2.59
CA PHE A 477 -15.58 -7.64 -2.28
C PHE A 477 -14.65 -8.88 -2.36
N TRP A 478 -15.01 -9.88 -1.55
CA TRP A 478 -14.46 -11.25 -1.41
C TRP A 478 -13.07 -11.42 -0.75
N ASP A 479 -13.05 -11.32 0.57
CA ASP A 479 -11.96 -11.78 1.48
C ASP A 479 -12.48 -12.94 2.35
N PRO A 480 -11.75 -14.08 2.50
CA PRO A 480 -12.17 -15.20 3.33
C PRO A 480 -12.20 -14.93 4.84
N LEU A 481 -11.54 -13.88 5.37
CA LEU A 481 -11.51 -13.60 6.80
C LEU A 481 -12.84 -13.03 7.34
N PRO A 482 -13.45 -12.01 6.73
CA PRO A 482 -14.85 -11.65 6.99
C PRO A 482 -15.80 -12.84 6.87
N TYR A 483 -15.62 -13.71 5.87
CA TYR A 483 -16.45 -14.91 5.70
C TYR A 483 -16.30 -15.87 6.89
N CYS A 484 -15.08 -16.17 7.35
CA CYS A 484 -14.86 -17.03 8.52
C CYS A 484 -15.48 -16.45 9.80
N ALA A 485 -15.26 -15.16 10.08
CA ALA A 485 -15.80 -14.48 11.24
C ALA A 485 -17.35 -14.37 11.21
N TYR A 486 -17.93 -14.26 10.00
CA TYR A 486 -19.38 -14.27 9.76
C TYR A 486 -19.98 -15.67 9.93
N TYR A 487 -19.40 -16.70 9.32
CA TYR A 487 -19.91 -18.07 9.39
C TYR A 487 -19.84 -18.66 10.81
N GLN A 488 -18.76 -18.39 11.55
CA GLN A 488 -18.66 -18.79 12.97
C GLN A 488 -19.61 -17.99 13.90
N SER A 489 -20.28 -16.94 13.40
CA SER A 489 -21.27 -16.18 14.20
C SER A 489 -22.71 -16.73 14.14
N ARG A 490 -23.00 -17.68 13.25
CA ARG A 490 -24.33 -18.27 13.04
C ARG A 490 -24.56 -19.54 13.88
N THR A 491 -25.83 -19.88 14.13
CA THR A 491 -26.24 -21.09 14.87
C THR A 491 -25.92 -22.38 14.11
N PRO A 492 -26.00 -23.59 14.70
CA PRO A 492 -25.69 -24.83 14.00
C PRO A 492 -26.60 -25.11 12.79
N ASP A 493 -27.89 -24.84 12.87
CA ASP A 493 -28.84 -25.13 11.78
C ASP A 493 -28.68 -24.20 10.57
N ASP A 494 -28.30 -22.95 10.79
CA ASP A 494 -27.90 -21.99 9.75
C ASP A 494 -26.67 -22.43 8.91
N ARG A 495 -25.99 -23.53 9.28
CA ARG A 495 -24.77 -24.03 8.63
C ARG A 495 -25.02 -25.21 7.70
N ARG A 496 -26.25 -25.74 7.63
CA ARG A 496 -26.60 -26.79 6.66
C ARG A 496 -26.55 -26.19 5.25
N PRO A 497 -25.74 -26.73 4.30
CA PRO A 497 -25.87 -26.31 2.91
C PRO A 497 -27.27 -26.72 2.40
N PRO A 498 -27.89 -25.94 1.48
CA PRO A 498 -29.09 -26.40 0.80
C PRO A 498 -28.76 -27.68 0.02
N PRO A 499 -29.72 -28.61 -0.14
CA PRO A 499 -29.52 -29.78 -0.99
C PRO A 499 -29.19 -29.33 -2.43
N PRO A 500 -28.30 -30.04 -3.14
CA PRO A 500 -27.94 -29.66 -4.50
C PRO A 500 -29.17 -29.70 -5.41
N GLU A 501 -29.43 -28.63 -6.16
CA GLU A 501 -30.48 -28.65 -7.18
C GLU A 501 -30.16 -29.72 -8.24
N PRO A 502 -31.16 -30.52 -8.68
CA PRO A 502 -30.94 -31.50 -9.73
C PRO A 502 -30.53 -30.79 -11.02
N CYS A 503 -29.43 -31.23 -11.62
CA CYS A 503 -28.85 -30.63 -12.82
C CYS A 503 -29.87 -30.60 -13.97
N LYS A 504 -30.31 -29.40 -14.35
CA LYS A 504 -31.17 -29.19 -15.53
C LYS A 504 -30.35 -29.50 -16.78
N THR A 505 -30.64 -30.64 -17.40
CA THR A 505 -30.10 -31.00 -18.71
C THR A 505 -30.47 -29.91 -19.73
N PRO A 506 -29.52 -29.38 -20.51
CA PRO A 506 -29.84 -28.43 -21.57
C PRO A 506 -30.71 -29.11 -22.65
N PRO A 507 -31.69 -28.41 -23.24
CA PRO A 507 -32.54 -28.99 -24.26
C PRO A 507 -31.77 -29.18 -25.59
N ASN A 508 -32.14 -30.24 -26.31
CA ASN A 508 -31.83 -30.49 -27.71
C ASN A 508 -30.35 -30.75 -28.07
N VAL A 509 -29.89 -31.97 -27.81
CA VAL A 509 -29.06 -32.70 -28.78
C VAL A 509 -29.78 -34.05 -29.03
N PRO A 510 -30.19 -34.38 -30.28
CA PRO A 510 -30.76 -35.69 -30.59
C PRO A 510 -29.67 -36.79 -30.57
N LEU A 511 -30.14 -38.04 -30.48
CA LEU A 511 -29.35 -39.28 -30.30
C LEU A 511 -28.21 -39.47 -31.31
#